data_AF-A0A4Q7BIV9-F1
#
_entry.id   AF-A0A4Q7BIV9-F1
#
_cell.length_a   1.000
_cell.length_b   1.000
_cell.length_c   1.000
_cell.angle_alpha   90.00
_cell.angle_beta   90.00
_cell.angle_gamma   90.00
#
_symmetry.space_group_name_H-M   'P 1'
#
loop_
_entity.id
_entity.type
_entity.pdbx_description
1 polymer ?
#
loop_
_entity_poly.entity_id
_entity_poly.type
_entity_poly.pdbx_seq_one_letter_code
_entity_poly.pdbx_strand_id
1 'polypeptide(L)' 'MKKQHLPEKMCIHCLRPFTWRKKWHRCWEEVRYCSERCKSESRQRSK' A
#
# COMPACT_ATOMS: atom_id res chain seq x y z
N MET A 1 26.99 -5.17 -5.77
CA MET A 1 26.32 -4.01 -5.15
C MET A 1 24.82 -4.28 -5.07
N LYS A 2 24.26 -4.48 -3.87
CA LYS A 2 22.86 -4.87 -3.66
C LYS A 2 21.95 -3.69 -4.03
N LYS A 3 21.25 -3.79 -5.16
CA LYS A 3 20.15 -2.88 -5.53
C LYS A 3 19.20 -2.84 -4.34
N GLN A 4 18.97 -1.66 -3.77
CA GLN A 4 18.08 -1.49 -2.63
C GLN A 4 16.69 -1.94 -3.06
N HIS A 5 16.30 -3.16 -2.66
CA HIS A 5 14.96 -3.67 -2.89
C HIS A 5 14.04 -2.81 -2.03
N LEU A 6 13.33 -1.88 -2.66
CA LEU A 6 12.30 -1.10 -2.00
C LEU A 6 11.31 -2.08 -1.37
N PRO A 7 10.85 -1.82 -0.15
CA PRO A 7 9.90 -2.72 0.49
C PRO A 7 8.63 -2.77 -0.38
N GLU A 8 8.19 -3.98 -0.67
CA GLU A 8 6.95 -4.29 -1.36
C GLU A 8 5.92 -4.81 -0.37
N LYS A 9 4.68 -4.37 -0.52
CA LYS A 9 3.55 -4.78 0.31
C LYS A 9 2.43 -5.27 -0.58
N MET A 10 1.57 -6.14 -0.03
CA MET A 10 0.36 -6.60 -0.71
C MET A 10 -0.82 -5.71 -0.32
N CYS A 11 -1.60 -5.27 -1.31
CA CYS A 11 -2.82 -4.51 -1.04
C CYS A 11 -3.91 -5.43 -0.47
N ILE A 12 -4.44 -5.15 0.72
CA ILE A 12 -5.48 -6.00 1.31
C ILE A 12 -6.82 -5.97 0.57
N HIS A 13 -7.04 -4.98 -0.30
CA HIS A 13 -8.28 -4.83 -1.05
C HIS A 13 -8.23 -5.52 -2.42
N CYS A 14 -7.15 -5.32 -3.19
CA CYS A 14 -7.01 -5.86 -4.55
C CYS A 14 -5.95 -6.96 -4.67
N LEU A 15 -5.29 -7.34 -3.56
CA LEU A 15 -4.25 -8.36 -3.47
C LEU A 15 -3.09 -8.18 -4.45
N ARG A 16 -2.93 -6.98 -5.01
CA ARG A 16 -1.82 -6.65 -5.91
C ARG A 16 -0.59 -6.24 -5.10
N PRO A 17 0.60 -6.73 -5.48
CA PRO A 17 1.86 -6.25 -4.92
C PRO A 17 2.08 -4.80 -5.34
N PHE A 18 2.55 -3.97 -4.42
CA PHE A 18 2.90 -2.59 -4.68
C PHE A 18 4.17 -2.21 -3.92
N THR A 19 5.02 -1.43 -4.58
CA THR A 19 6.31 -0.98 -4.04
C THR A 19 6.20 0.34 -3.31
N TRP A 20 7.09 0.54 -2.34
CA TRP A 20 7.23 1.80 -1.61
C TRP A 20 7.31 3.01 -2.54
N ARG A 21 6.64 4.10 -2.14
CA ARG A 21 6.64 5.39 -2.84
C ARG A 21 7.09 6.48 -1.88
N LYS A 22 7.77 7.51 -2.38
CA LYS A 22 8.23 8.67 -1.58
C LYS A 22 7.11 9.31 -0.74
N LYS A 23 5.87 9.35 -1.25
CA LYS A 23 4.71 9.88 -0.52
C LYS A 23 4.37 9.13 0.76
N TRP A 24 4.87 7.90 0.91
CA TRP A 24 4.62 7.05 2.07
C TRP A 24 5.75 7.07 3.09
N HIS A 25 6.79 7.90 2.92
CA HIS A 25 7.92 7.96 3.83
C HIS A 25 7.52 8.07 5.31
N ARG A 26 6.44 8.78 5.63
CA ARG A 26 5.98 9.00 7.02
C ARG A 26 4.95 8.00 7.53
N CYS A 27 4.26 7.29 6.65
CA CYS A 27 3.11 6.44 7.01
C CYS A 27 3.21 5.04 6.41
N TRP A 28 4.38 4.63 5.89
CA TRP A 28 4.54 3.36 5.17
C TRP A 28 4.10 2.16 6.00
N GLU A 29 4.33 2.18 7.31
CA GLU A 29 3.92 1.13 8.23
C GLU A 29 2.39 0.94 8.23
N GLU A 30 1.63 2.03 8.20
CA GLU A 30 0.16 2.03 8.17
C GLU A 30 -0.44 1.79 6.78
N VAL A 31 0.36 1.92 5.71
CA VAL A 31 -0.12 1.72 4.33
C VAL A 31 -0.38 0.24 4.07
N ARG A 32 -1.67 -0.12 4.00
CA ARG A 32 -2.16 -1.47 3.67
C ARG A 32 -2.77 -1.57 2.26
N TYR A 33 -2.89 -0.44 1.57
CA TYR A 33 -3.58 -0.33 0.29
C TYR A 33 -2.67 0.30 -0.78
N CYS A 34 -2.72 -0.22 -2.01
CA CYS A 34 -1.91 0.30 -3.12
C CYS A 34 -2.30 1.73 -3.55
N SER A 35 -3.52 2.15 -3.22
CA SER A 35 -4.10 3.44 -3.59
C SER A 35 -5.13 3.91 -2.57
N GLU A 36 -5.40 5.21 -2.57
CA GLU A 36 -6.44 5.81 -1.73
C GLU A 36 -7.84 5.33 -2.12
N ARG A 37 -8.04 5.00 -3.41
CA ARG A 37 -9.27 4.33 -3.87
C ARG A 37 -9.51 3.03 -3.12
N CYS A 38 -8.53 2.11 -3.09
CA CYS A 38 -8.64 0.85 -2.35
C CYS A 38 -8.87 1.07 -0.83
N LYS A 39 -8.27 2.11 -0.26
CA LYS A 39 -8.50 2.49 1.15
C LYS A 39 -9.94 2.98 1.38
N SER A 40 -10.46 3.80 0.48
CA SER A 40 -11.83 4.34 0.55
C SER A 40 -12.87 3.24 0.36
N GLU A 41 -12.71 2.40 -0.66
CA GLU A 41 -13.61 1.28 -0.94
C GLU A 41 -13.65 0.29 0.23
N SER A 42 -12.50 0.00 0.85
CA SER A 42 -12.46 -0.85 2.04
C SER A 42 -13.21 -0.28 3.24
N ARG A 43 -13.34 1.04 3.35
CA ARG A 43 -14.15 1.69 4.41
C ARG A 43 -15.64 1.68 4.09
N GLN A 44 -16.00 1.66 2.81
CA GLN A 44 -17.39 1.68 2.36
C GLN A 44 -18.07 0.31 2.42
N ARG A 45 -17.30 -0.79 2.44
CA ARG A 45 -17.81 -2.17 2.45
C ARG A 45 -18.41 -2.63 3.79
N SER A 46 -18.50 -1.76 4.80
CA SER A 46 -19.19 -2.02 6.09
C SER A 46 -20.65 -1.55 6.08
N LYS A 47 -21.32 -1.59 4.92
CA LYS A 47 -22.77 -1.35 4.81
C LYS A 47 -23.48 -2.65 4.44
#